data_AF-A0AAV6L6J5-F1
#
_entry.id   AF-A0AAV6L6J5-F1
#
_cell.length_a   1.000
_cell.length_b   1.000
_cell.length_c   1.000
_cell.angle_alpha   90.00
_cell.angle_beta   90.00
_cell.angle_gamma   90.00
#
_symmetry.space_group_name_H-M   'P 1'
#
loop_
_entity.id
_entity.type
_entity.pdbx_description
1 polymer ?
#
loop_
_entity_poly.entity_id
_entity_poly.type
_entity_poly.pdbx_seq_one_letter_code
_entity_poly.pdbx_strand_id
1 'polypeptide(L)'
;MSFLEDFQANLESLPNILQRKYALLRDLDKSLQEVQRQNEQRCEQDIEEMKREIKSGNLAPDASKLRFSDEAVDEQKHAIRIADEKVALASQAYELVQAISLHLPFYVEISTLVIHMVDSHIQQLDQYLKRYDEDLRRDRESVATTGSSAQNVDSNNKLTKGSESGRGGRKKLLLPYKITFQEHAFKDEALNAGTRLGATTAATSAAAANPTSMDLDLPVDPNEPTYCFCNQVSYGEMVACDNPDCKIEWFHYGCVGLNQQPKGKWYCSECVGMQKRKKGK
;
A
#
# COMPACT_ATOMS: atom_id res chain seq x y z
N MET A 1 -27.78 2.89 -15.86
CA MET A 1 -26.36 2.64 -15.56
C MET A 1 -26.33 1.52 -14.54
N SER A 2 -25.44 0.55 -14.73
CA SER A 2 -25.38 -0.63 -13.88
C SER A 2 -24.69 -0.29 -12.55
N PHE A 3 -25.07 -0.95 -11.46
CA PHE A 3 -24.42 -0.81 -10.14
C PHE A 3 -22.89 -0.94 -10.20
N LEU A 4 -22.38 -1.74 -11.14
CA LEU A 4 -20.94 -1.92 -11.39
C LEU A 4 -20.27 -0.68 -11.99
N GLU A 5 -20.96 0.05 -12.87
CA GLU A 5 -20.42 1.29 -13.47
C GLU A 5 -20.30 2.39 -12.40
N ASP A 6 -21.31 2.56 -11.55
CA ASP A 6 -21.29 3.53 -10.46
C ASP A 6 -20.25 3.16 -9.39
N PHE A 7 -20.11 1.87 -9.07
CA PHE A 7 -19.10 1.39 -8.14
C PHE A 7 -17.68 1.58 -8.68
N GLN A 8 -17.44 1.29 -9.96
CA GLN A 8 -16.13 1.47 -10.58
C GLN A 8 -15.74 2.96 -10.66
N ALA A 9 -16.67 3.85 -11.02
CA ALA A 9 -16.43 5.28 -11.03
C ALA A 9 -16.09 5.84 -9.62
N ASN A 10 -16.73 5.28 -8.59
CA ASN A 10 -16.43 5.63 -7.20
C ASN A 10 -15.03 5.13 -6.79
N LEU A 11 -14.62 3.92 -7.18
CA LEU A 11 -13.28 3.39 -6.88
C LEU A 11 -12.15 4.17 -7.59
N GLU A 12 -12.34 4.55 -8.85
CA GLU A 12 -11.31 5.29 -9.61
C GLU A 12 -11.06 6.71 -9.07
N SER A 13 -12.11 7.35 -8.55
CA SER A 13 -12.01 8.69 -7.96
C SER A 13 -11.50 8.70 -6.51
N LEU A 14 -11.55 7.55 -5.83
CA LEU A 14 -11.28 7.43 -4.40
C LEU A 14 -9.85 7.77 -3.97
N PRO A 15 -8.78 7.36 -4.69
CA PRO A 15 -7.42 7.79 -4.38
C PRO A 15 -7.27 9.31 -4.42
N ASN A 16 -7.91 9.96 -5.40
CA ASN A 16 -7.90 11.42 -5.53
C ASN A 16 -8.68 12.11 -4.40
N ILE A 17 -9.82 11.53 -3.99
CA ILE A 17 -10.62 12.04 -2.87
C ILE A 17 -9.83 11.94 -1.56
N LEU A 18 -9.23 10.78 -1.28
CA LEU A 18 -8.41 10.57 -0.09
C LEU A 18 -7.20 11.50 -0.08
N GLN A 19 -6.48 11.63 -1.20
CA GLN A 19 -5.34 12.53 -1.31
C GLN A 19 -5.73 13.98 -1.00
N ARG A 20 -6.88 14.45 -1.51
CA ARG A 20 -7.41 15.80 -1.20
C ARG A 20 -7.77 15.93 0.28
N LYS A 21 -8.43 14.93 0.88
CA LYS A 21 -8.78 14.95 2.31
C LYS A 21 -7.54 14.98 3.20
N TYR A 22 -6.51 14.18 2.93
CA TYR A 22 -5.26 14.19 3.69
C TYR A 22 -4.42 15.45 3.46
N ALA A 23 -4.50 16.07 2.27
CA ALA A 23 -3.89 17.39 2.05
C ALA A 23 -4.56 18.45 2.93
N LEU A 24 -5.90 18.53 2.90
CA LEU A 24 -6.65 19.47 3.72
C LEU A 24 -6.45 19.24 5.22
N LEU A 25 -6.37 17.97 5.67
CA LEU A 25 -6.08 17.64 7.05
C LEU A 25 -4.72 18.23 7.46
N ARG A 26 -3.67 18.02 6.66
CA ARG A 26 -2.34 18.60 6.92
C ARG A 26 -2.33 20.13 6.95
N ASP A 27 -3.16 20.79 6.15
CA ASP A 27 -3.26 22.24 6.15
C ASP A 27 -3.99 22.75 7.40
N LEU A 28 -5.08 22.08 7.81
CA LEU A 28 -5.77 22.37 9.07
C LEU A 28 -4.89 22.08 10.29
N ASP A 29 -4.05 21.03 10.26
CA ASP A 29 -3.05 20.74 11.28
C ASP A 29 -2.07 21.90 11.47
N LYS A 30 -1.52 22.41 10.37
CA LYS A 30 -0.61 23.58 10.41
C LYS A 30 -1.34 24.82 10.92
N SER A 31 -2.55 25.07 10.45
CA SER A 31 -3.36 26.21 10.90
C SER A 31 -3.65 26.14 12.39
N LEU A 32 -4.02 24.96 12.90
CA LEU A 32 -4.28 24.74 14.32
C LEU A 32 -3.03 24.98 15.17
N GLN A 33 -1.88 24.44 14.74
CA GLN A 33 -0.61 24.64 15.44
C GLN A 33 -0.23 26.12 15.53
N GLU A 34 -0.43 26.87 14.44
CA GLU A 34 -0.14 28.30 14.44
C GLU A 34 -1.08 29.09 15.35
N VAL A 35 -2.40 28.82 15.30
CA VAL A 35 -3.38 29.45 16.20
C VAL A 35 -3.10 29.11 17.66
N GLN A 36 -2.73 27.86 17.97
CA GLN A 36 -2.35 27.44 19.32
C GLN A 36 -1.11 28.20 19.81
N ARG A 37 -0.07 28.31 18.97
CA ARG A 37 1.14 29.06 19.28
C ARG A 37 0.84 30.55 19.54
N GLN A 38 -0.03 31.15 18.74
CA GLN A 38 -0.46 32.55 18.92
C GLN A 38 -1.26 32.72 20.21
N ASN A 39 -2.16 31.78 20.52
CA ASN A 39 -2.94 31.79 21.75
C ASN A 39 -2.06 31.67 23.00
N GLU A 40 -1.08 30.77 22.98
CA GLU A 40 -0.13 30.58 24.07
C GLU A 40 0.68 31.85 24.32
N GLN A 41 1.22 32.46 23.25
CA GLN A 41 1.94 33.72 23.34
C GLN A 41 1.08 34.87 23.90
N ARG A 42 -0.20 34.92 23.53
CA ARG A 42 -1.16 35.91 24.05
C ARG A 42 -1.44 35.67 25.53
N CYS A 43 -1.68 34.42 25.93
CA CYS A 43 -1.87 34.06 27.33
C CYS A 43 -0.63 34.40 28.19
N GLU A 44 0.58 34.17 27.67
CA GLU A 44 1.82 34.57 28.35
C GLU A 44 1.90 36.09 28.56
N GLN A 45 1.55 36.88 27.54
CA GLN A 45 1.51 38.34 27.63
C GLN A 45 0.52 38.83 28.69
N ASP A 46 -0.70 38.28 28.70
CA ASP A 46 -1.74 38.62 29.68
C ASP A 46 -1.28 38.28 31.11
N ILE A 47 -0.61 37.13 31.29
CA ILE A 47 -0.02 36.72 32.58
C ILE A 47 1.09 37.67 33.01
N GLU A 48 1.97 38.10 32.09
CA GLU A 48 3.05 39.04 32.39
C GLU A 48 2.54 40.43 32.74
N GLU A 49 1.52 40.92 32.03
CA GLU A 49 0.85 42.18 32.33
C GLU A 49 0.22 42.14 33.73
N MET A 50 -0.56 41.09 34.03
CA MET A 50 -1.16 40.87 35.34
C MET A 50 -0.09 40.81 36.46
N LYS A 51 1.02 40.11 36.24
CA LYS A 51 2.17 40.09 37.18
C LYS A 51 2.76 41.49 37.41
N ARG A 52 2.86 42.32 36.37
CA ARG A 52 3.37 43.71 36.49
C ARG A 52 2.39 44.60 37.25
N GLU A 53 1.09 44.46 37.01
CA GLU A 53 0.06 45.21 37.73
C GLU A 53 0.05 44.86 39.23
N ILE A 54 0.18 43.58 39.57
CA ILE A 54 0.29 43.13 40.98
C ILE A 54 1.54 43.71 41.65
N LYS A 55 2.70 43.68 40.96
CA LYS A 55 3.96 44.23 41.49
C LYS A 55 3.92 45.75 41.70
N SER A 56 3.16 46.48 40.89
CA SER A 56 3.05 47.94 41.00
C SER A 56 2.11 48.40 42.13
N GLY A 57 1.48 47.47 42.86
CA GLY A 57 0.63 47.78 44.01
C GLY A 57 -0.73 48.38 43.63
N ASN A 58 -1.09 48.35 42.35
CA ASN A 58 -2.29 49.02 41.82
C ASN A 58 -3.59 48.20 41.97
N LEU A 59 -3.57 47.02 42.61
CA LEU A 59 -4.74 46.13 42.67
C LEU A 59 -4.98 45.50 44.05
N ALA A 60 -6.19 45.71 44.56
CA ALA A 60 -6.83 44.75 45.43
C ALA A 60 -7.15 43.49 44.60
N PRO A 61 -7.04 42.28 45.16
CA PRO A 61 -7.23 41.02 44.43
C PRO A 61 -8.72 40.79 44.18
N ASP A 62 -9.34 41.57 43.31
CA ASP A 62 -10.65 41.26 42.78
C ASP A 62 -10.49 40.25 41.62
N ALA A 63 -11.25 39.16 41.69
CA ALA A 63 -11.21 38.04 40.74
C ALA A 63 -11.50 38.47 39.29
N SER A 64 -12.19 39.60 39.12
CA SER A 64 -12.55 40.19 37.83
C SER A 64 -11.32 40.59 36.99
N LYS A 65 -10.18 40.91 37.61
CA LYS A 65 -8.95 41.32 36.91
C LYS A 65 -7.95 40.17 36.66
N LEU A 66 -8.30 38.95 37.06
CA LEU A 66 -7.51 37.73 36.84
C LEU A 66 -7.98 36.93 35.61
N ARG A 67 -8.82 37.50 34.74
CA ARG A 67 -9.27 36.85 33.51
C ARG A 67 -8.35 37.17 32.34
N PHE A 68 -8.21 36.20 31.44
CA PHE A 68 -7.62 36.41 30.13
C PHE A 68 -8.44 37.43 29.32
N SER A 69 -7.77 38.10 28.38
CA SER A 69 -8.41 38.99 27.42
C SER A 69 -9.51 38.27 26.62
N ASP A 70 -10.55 39.00 26.23
CA ASP A 70 -11.61 38.47 25.36
C ASP A 70 -11.01 37.98 24.03
N GLU A 71 -9.95 38.64 23.55
CA GLU A 71 -9.16 38.22 22.39
C GLU A 71 -8.51 36.84 22.58
N ALA A 72 -7.88 36.56 23.73
CA ALA A 72 -7.31 35.24 24.01
C ALA A 72 -8.38 34.14 24.07
N VAL A 73 -9.55 34.47 24.62
CA VAL A 73 -10.69 33.54 24.67
C VAL A 73 -11.24 33.27 23.27
N ASP A 74 -11.35 34.29 22.42
CA ASP A 74 -11.86 34.15 21.05
C ASP A 74 -10.91 33.38 20.14
N GLU A 75 -9.60 33.56 20.32
CA GLU A 75 -8.56 32.77 19.65
C GLU A 75 -8.62 31.30 20.10
N GLN A 76 -8.87 31.04 21.39
CA GLN A 76 -9.05 29.67 21.90
C GLN A 76 -10.30 29.01 21.30
N LYS A 77 -11.41 29.75 21.17
CA LYS A 77 -12.61 29.25 20.46
C LYS A 77 -12.30 28.99 18.98
N HIS A 78 -11.45 29.79 18.35
CA HIS A 78 -11.02 29.56 16.97
C HIS A 78 -10.24 28.25 16.82
N ALA A 79 -9.31 27.97 17.73
CA ALA A 79 -8.58 26.71 17.77
C ALA A 79 -9.53 25.50 17.89
N ILE A 80 -10.55 25.61 18.76
CA ILE A 80 -11.56 24.55 18.94
C ILE A 80 -12.32 24.31 17.62
N ARG A 81 -12.76 25.37 16.92
CA ARG A 81 -13.44 25.22 15.62
C ARG A 81 -12.58 24.48 14.60
N ILE A 82 -11.30 24.82 14.49
CA ILE A 82 -10.37 24.12 13.58
C ILE A 82 -10.21 22.66 14.00
N ALA A 83 -10.11 22.37 15.30
CA ALA A 83 -10.01 21.01 15.80
C ALA A 83 -11.25 20.18 15.47
N ASP A 84 -12.46 20.74 15.63
CA ASP A 84 -13.72 20.08 15.26
C ASP A 84 -13.79 19.79 13.76
N GLU A 85 -13.37 20.74 12.91
CA GLU A 85 -13.28 20.54 11.46
C GLU A 85 -12.30 19.40 11.09
N LYS A 86 -11.15 19.32 11.77
CA LYS A 86 -10.20 18.21 11.60
C LYS A 86 -10.80 16.86 11.96
N VAL A 87 -11.51 16.79 13.09
CA VAL A 87 -12.17 15.56 13.53
C VAL A 87 -13.20 15.13 12.50
N ALA A 88 -14.05 16.06 12.04
CA ALA A 88 -15.04 15.78 11.02
C ALA A 88 -14.42 15.28 9.71
N LEU A 89 -13.30 15.88 9.28
CA LEU A 89 -12.59 15.47 8.07
C LEU A 89 -11.94 14.09 8.22
N ALA A 90 -11.34 13.80 9.38
CA ALA A 90 -10.75 12.51 9.70
C ALA A 90 -11.81 11.41 9.73
N SER A 91 -12.97 11.67 10.35
CA SER A 91 -14.11 10.75 10.32
C SER A 91 -14.55 10.45 8.89
N GLN A 92 -14.70 11.46 8.04
CA GLN A 92 -15.07 11.24 6.63
C GLN A 92 -14.03 10.42 5.86
N ALA A 93 -12.73 10.60 6.13
CA ALA A 93 -11.69 9.80 5.51
C ALA A 93 -11.73 8.35 5.99
N TYR A 94 -11.96 8.14 7.29
CA TYR A 94 -12.10 6.82 7.88
C TYR A 94 -13.28 6.05 7.29
N GLU A 95 -14.47 6.68 7.20
CA GLU A 95 -15.66 6.05 6.60
C GLU A 95 -15.42 5.61 5.15
N LEU A 96 -14.70 6.42 4.36
CA LEU A 96 -14.35 6.05 2.98
C LEU A 96 -13.44 4.83 2.93
N VAL A 97 -12.40 4.77 3.77
CA VAL A 97 -11.50 3.62 3.83
C VAL A 97 -12.23 2.38 4.34
N GLN A 98 -13.10 2.54 5.35
CA GLN A 98 -13.91 1.46 5.91
C GLN A 98 -14.86 0.86 4.87
N ALA A 99 -15.50 1.70 4.06
CA ALA A 99 -16.34 1.24 2.96
C ALA A 99 -15.55 0.37 1.97
N ILE A 100 -14.32 0.76 1.61
CA ILE A 100 -13.46 -0.07 0.73
C ILE A 100 -13.16 -1.41 1.38
N SER A 101 -12.69 -1.41 2.64
CA SER A 101 -12.33 -2.64 3.35
C SER A 101 -13.48 -3.63 3.44
N LEU A 102 -14.72 -3.13 3.57
CA LEU A 102 -15.91 -3.98 3.58
C LEU A 102 -16.24 -4.56 2.20
N HIS A 103 -15.98 -3.82 1.11
CA HIS A 103 -16.26 -4.27 -0.26
C HIS A 103 -15.14 -5.10 -0.90
N LEU A 104 -13.91 -4.98 -0.42
CA LEU A 104 -12.73 -5.71 -0.90
C LEU A 104 -12.92 -7.25 -0.91
N PRO A 105 -13.44 -7.91 0.15
CA PRO A 105 -13.63 -9.37 0.13
C PRO A 105 -14.60 -9.83 -0.95
N PHE A 106 -15.70 -9.09 -1.17
CA PHE A 106 -16.68 -9.39 -2.20
C PHE A 106 -16.07 -9.26 -3.61
N TYR A 107 -15.23 -8.25 -3.83
CA TYR A 107 -14.52 -8.06 -5.10
C TYR A 107 -13.52 -9.19 -5.38
N VAL A 108 -12.78 -9.63 -4.37
CA VAL A 108 -11.83 -10.75 -4.48
C VAL A 108 -12.57 -12.06 -4.78
N GLU A 109 -13.72 -12.28 -4.15
CA GLU A 109 -14.56 -13.47 -4.38
C GLU A 109 -15.10 -13.52 -5.81
N ILE A 110 -15.67 -12.40 -6.30
CA ILE A 110 -16.13 -12.29 -7.69
C ILE A 110 -14.97 -12.50 -8.67
N SER A 111 -13.81 -11.88 -8.41
CA SER A 111 -12.65 -12.01 -9.28
C SER A 111 -12.16 -13.46 -9.35
N THR A 112 -12.14 -14.16 -8.21
CA THR A 112 -11.78 -15.59 -8.13
C THR A 112 -12.76 -16.44 -8.92
N LEU A 113 -14.07 -16.17 -8.80
CA LEU A 113 -15.11 -16.87 -9.55
C LEU A 113 -14.97 -16.68 -11.07
N VAL A 114 -14.68 -15.47 -11.52
CA VAL A 114 -14.45 -15.17 -12.94
C VAL A 114 -13.20 -15.90 -13.45
N ILE A 115 -12.11 -15.88 -12.69
CA ILE A 115 -10.88 -16.61 -13.04
C ILE A 115 -11.18 -18.11 -13.19
N HIS A 116 -11.89 -18.71 -12.23
CA HIS A 116 -12.26 -20.12 -12.30
C HIS A 116 -13.14 -20.45 -13.51
N MET A 117 -14.08 -19.56 -13.87
CA MET A 117 -14.92 -19.74 -15.05
C MET A 117 -14.10 -19.69 -16.35
N VAL A 118 -13.16 -18.75 -16.45
CA VAL A 118 -12.25 -18.65 -17.59
C VAL A 118 -11.34 -19.88 -17.67
N ASP A 119 -10.77 -20.31 -16.54
CA ASP A 119 -9.94 -21.52 -16.47
C ASP A 119 -10.71 -22.77 -16.91
N SER A 120 -11.98 -22.89 -16.51
CA SER A 120 -12.87 -23.97 -16.94
C SER A 120 -13.06 -23.97 -18.47
N HIS A 121 -13.31 -22.81 -19.07
CA HIS A 121 -13.44 -22.69 -20.53
C HIS A 121 -12.12 -23.01 -21.26
N ILE A 122 -10.98 -22.56 -20.73
CA ILE A 122 -9.66 -22.90 -21.29
C ILE A 122 -9.44 -24.41 -21.25
N GLN A 123 -9.76 -25.07 -20.12
CA GLN A 123 -9.66 -26.52 -20.00
C GLN A 123 -10.57 -27.26 -20.98
N GLN A 124 -11.79 -26.75 -21.21
CA GLN A 124 -12.69 -27.32 -22.22
C GLN A 124 -12.12 -27.19 -23.64
N LEU A 125 -11.54 -26.03 -23.98
CA LEU A 125 -10.86 -25.83 -25.27
C LEU A 125 -9.66 -26.76 -25.43
N ASP A 126 -8.83 -26.92 -24.39
CA ASP A 126 -7.68 -27.83 -24.40
C ASP A 126 -8.11 -29.28 -24.60
N GLN A 127 -9.21 -29.71 -23.98
CA GLN A 127 -9.77 -31.05 -24.19
C GLN A 127 -10.29 -31.23 -25.62
N TYR A 128 -10.95 -30.21 -26.18
CA TYR A 128 -11.43 -30.25 -27.55
C TYR A 128 -10.27 -30.35 -28.56
N LEU A 129 -9.23 -29.53 -28.37
CA LEU A 129 -8.02 -29.55 -29.21
C LEU A 129 -7.29 -30.89 -29.13
N LYS A 130 -7.18 -31.50 -27.94
CA LYS A 130 -6.56 -32.84 -27.79
C LYS A 130 -7.31 -33.91 -28.55
N ARG A 131 -8.65 -33.91 -28.50
CA ARG A 131 -9.47 -34.87 -29.25
C ARG A 131 -9.29 -34.69 -30.76
N TYR A 132 -9.26 -33.44 -31.21
CA TYR A 132 -9.05 -33.12 -32.62
C TYR A 132 -7.67 -33.57 -33.14
N ASP A 133 -6.60 -33.41 -32.34
CA ASP A 133 -5.26 -33.90 -32.71
C ASP A 133 -5.19 -35.43 -32.77
N GLU A 134 -5.85 -36.14 -31.85
CA GLU A 134 -5.95 -37.60 -31.88
C GLU A 134 -6.75 -38.11 -33.08
N ASP A 135 -7.85 -37.45 -33.44
CA ASP A 135 -8.62 -37.79 -34.63
C ASP A 135 -7.79 -37.61 -35.90
N LEU A 136 -7.03 -36.51 -36.01
CA LEU A 136 -6.08 -36.29 -37.12
C LEU A 136 -4.96 -37.34 -37.16
N ARG A 137 -4.43 -37.75 -36.00
CA ARG A 137 -3.46 -38.87 -35.93
C ARG A 137 -4.08 -40.16 -36.43
N ARG A 138 -5.31 -40.46 -36.03
CA ARG A 138 -6.03 -41.68 -36.41
C ARG A 138 -6.33 -41.71 -37.90
N ASP A 139 -6.71 -40.59 -38.50
CA ASP A 139 -6.89 -40.44 -39.94
C ASP A 139 -5.57 -40.61 -40.71
N ARG A 140 -4.46 -40.14 -40.15
CA ARG A 140 -3.13 -40.35 -40.75
C ARG A 140 -2.71 -41.83 -40.71
N GLU A 141 -3.03 -42.54 -39.63
CA GLU A 141 -2.73 -43.98 -39.48
C GLU A 141 -3.67 -44.86 -40.33
N SER A 142 -4.93 -44.46 -40.54
CA SER A 142 -5.87 -45.14 -41.44
C SER A 142 -5.50 -44.99 -42.93
N VAL A 143 -4.94 -43.84 -43.32
CA VAL A 143 -4.37 -43.62 -44.66
C VAL A 143 -3.04 -44.38 -44.84
N ALA A 144 -2.21 -44.49 -43.80
CA ALA A 144 -0.95 -45.24 -43.87
C ALA A 144 -1.17 -46.77 -43.99
N THR A 145 -2.21 -47.30 -43.35
CA THR A 145 -2.56 -48.74 -43.41
C THR A 145 -3.21 -49.15 -44.73
N THR A 146 -3.82 -48.21 -45.46
CA THR A 146 -4.34 -48.43 -46.82
C THR A 146 -3.31 -48.17 -47.93
N GLY A 147 -2.15 -47.57 -47.59
CA GLY A 147 -1.11 -47.12 -48.52
C GLY A 147 0.11 -48.04 -48.72
N SER A 148 0.08 -49.31 -48.31
CA SER A 148 1.17 -50.27 -48.62
C SER A 148 0.88 -51.08 -49.89
N SER A 149 0.86 -50.39 -51.04
CA SER A 149 1.25 -50.94 -52.36
C SER A 149 1.30 -49.82 -53.40
N ALA A 150 2.49 -49.27 -53.64
CA ALA A 150 2.93 -48.87 -54.98
C ALA A 150 4.41 -48.48 -54.93
N GLN A 151 5.17 -49.06 -55.84
CA GLN A 151 6.61 -48.89 -56.00
C GLN A 151 6.99 -47.52 -56.56
N ASN A 152 8.17 -47.09 -56.13
CA ASN A 152 9.21 -46.34 -56.84
C ASN A 152 9.02 -46.15 -58.37
N VAL A 153 9.02 -44.90 -58.85
CA VAL A 153 9.69 -44.51 -60.10
C VAL A 153 10.19 -43.05 -60.03
N ASP A 154 11.50 -42.86 -60.23
CA ASP A 154 12.19 -41.59 -60.48
C ASP A 154 11.76 -40.92 -61.80
N SER A 155 11.66 -39.59 -61.83
CA SER A 155 12.31 -38.69 -62.82
C SER A 155 11.77 -37.23 -62.82
N ASN A 156 12.57 -36.35 -62.24
CA ASN A 156 12.97 -34.98 -62.65
C ASN A 156 12.12 -34.16 -63.66
N ASN A 157 11.56 -33.01 -63.22
CA ASN A 157 11.54 -31.75 -64.02
C ASN A 157 11.40 -30.46 -63.15
N LYS A 158 12.53 -29.80 -62.94
CA LYS A 158 12.84 -28.36 -63.10
C LYS A 158 11.79 -27.23 -62.84
N LEU A 159 12.19 -26.34 -61.91
CA LEU A 159 12.06 -24.86 -61.81
C LEU A 159 10.80 -24.16 -61.22
N THR A 160 11.09 -23.42 -60.12
CA THR A 160 10.79 -22.00 -59.82
C THR A 160 9.70 -21.60 -58.79
N LYS A 161 10.23 -21.06 -57.67
CA LYS A 161 9.93 -19.75 -57.03
C LYS A 161 8.94 -19.69 -55.84
N GLY A 162 9.41 -19.00 -54.79
CA GLY A 162 8.67 -18.49 -53.60
C GLY A 162 9.20 -19.14 -52.30
N SER A 163 10.11 -18.52 -51.54
CA SER A 163 9.84 -17.54 -50.46
C SER A 163 8.78 -18.08 -49.48
N GLU A 164 8.98 -18.31 -48.19
CA GLU A 164 9.71 -17.50 -47.21
C GLU A 164 9.97 -18.30 -45.91
N SER A 165 10.99 -17.83 -45.19
CA SER A 165 11.38 -18.07 -43.80
C SER A 165 10.27 -18.35 -42.77
N GLY A 166 10.62 -19.12 -41.73
CA GLY A 166 10.08 -18.84 -40.39
C GLY A 166 9.78 -19.99 -39.45
N ARG A 167 10.63 -21.02 -39.28
CA ARG A 167 10.54 -21.90 -38.10
C ARG A 167 11.14 -21.20 -36.87
N GLY A 168 10.39 -20.23 -36.35
CA GLY A 168 10.59 -19.66 -35.03
C GLY A 168 10.13 -20.64 -33.96
N GLY A 169 11.06 -21.39 -33.39
CA GLY A 169 10.86 -22.08 -32.12
C GLY A 169 10.63 -21.06 -31.00
N ARG A 170 9.37 -20.74 -30.70
CA ARG A 170 8.99 -20.04 -29.47
C ARG A 170 8.74 -21.07 -28.38
N LYS A 171 9.84 -21.35 -27.70
CA LYS A 171 9.98 -21.85 -26.34
C LYS A 171 8.85 -21.22 -25.49
N LYS A 172 7.98 -22.06 -24.93
CA LYS A 172 7.00 -21.67 -23.90
C LYS A 172 7.77 -21.09 -22.72
N LEU A 173 7.91 -19.77 -22.66
CA LEU A 173 8.21 -19.05 -21.44
C LEU A 173 6.89 -18.94 -20.67
N LEU A 174 6.48 -20.06 -20.07
CA LEU A 174 5.59 -20.06 -18.92
C LEU A 174 6.40 -19.46 -17.78
N LEU A 175 6.32 -18.14 -17.61
CA LEU A 175 6.64 -17.52 -16.33
C LEU A 175 5.49 -17.89 -15.40
N PRO A 176 5.74 -18.63 -14.30
CA PRO A 176 4.74 -18.77 -13.27
C PRO A 176 4.65 -17.40 -12.58
N TYR A 177 3.59 -16.65 -12.87
CA TYR A 177 3.19 -15.55 -11.99
C TYR A 177 2.63 -16.19 -10.71
N LYS A 178 3.54 -16.57 -9.81
CA LYS A 178 3.20 -16.87 -8.42
C LYS A 178 3.08 -15.52 -7.70
N ILE A 179 1.86 -15.01 -7.58
CA ILE A 179 1.56 -14.18 -6.41
C ILE A 179 1.53 -15.16 -5.23
N THR A 180 2.60 -15.24 -4.47
CA THR A 180 2.55 -15.80 -3.13
C THR A 180 2.01 -14.71 -2.21
N PHE A 181 0.72 -14.75 -1.90
CA PHE A 181 0.24 -14.18 -0.63
C PHE A 181 0.54 -15.22 0.45
N GLN A 182 1.43 -14.87 1.37
CA GLN A 182 1.63 -15.63 2.59
C GLN A 182 0.40 -15.40 3.47
N GLU A 183 -0.47 -16.41 3.60
CA GLU A 183 -1.55 -16.41 4.59
C GLU A 183 -0.93 -16.30 6.00
N HIS A 184 -1.12 -15.17 6.68
CA HIS A 184 -0.92 -15.10 8.12
C HIS A 184 -2.24 -15.47 8.80
N ALA A 185 -2.23 -16.61 9.47
CA ALA A 185 -3.33 -17.11 10.28
C ALA A 185 -3.67 -16.10 11.39
N PHE A 186 -4.80 -15.41 11.26
CA PHE A 186 -5.41 -14.63 12.33
C PHE A 186 -6.05 -15.63 13.30
N LYS A 187 -5.49 -15.78 14.50
CA LYS A 187 -6.14 -16.54 15.57
C LYS A 187 -7.10 -15.61 16.30
N ASP A 188 -8.38 -15.97 16.23
CA ASP A 188 -9.45 -15.42 17.06
C ASP A 188 -9.10 -15.52 18.55
N GLU A 189 -9.07 -14.39 19.26
CA GLU A 189 -9.22 -14.39 20.71
C GLU A 189 -10.34 -13.42 21.11
N ALA A 190 -11.36 -14.01 21.72
CA ALA A 190 -12.62 -13.37 22.06
C ALA A 190 -12.45 -12.32 23.16
N LEU A 191 -12.93 -11.10 22.88
CA LEU A 191 -13.21 -10.07 23.87
C LEU A 191 -14.35 -10.55 24.79
N ASN A 192 -14.03 -10.87 26.05
CA ASN A 192 -15.02 -10.97 27.11
C ASN A 192 -15.06 -9.66 27.90
N ALA A 193 -16.23 -9.02 27.88
CA ALA A 193 -16.53 -7.81 28.61
C ALA A 193 -16.94 -8.13 30.06
N GLY A 194 -16.39 -7.40 31.02
CA GLY A 194 -17.01 -7.29 32.35
C GLY A 194 -16.09 -6.79 33.46
N THR A 195 -16.20 -5.51 33.83
CA THR A 195 -16.59 -5.05 35.19
C THR A 195 -16.19 -3.58 35.47
N ARG A 196 -17.26 -2.77 35.53
CA ARG A 196 -17.57 -1.58 36.34
C ARG A 196 -16.59 -0.99 37.39
N LEU A 197 -16.57 0.36 37.35
CA LEU A 197 -16.62 1.38 38.43
C LEU A 197 -15.34 1.78 39.22
N GLY A 198 -15.13 3.10 39.33
CA GLY A 198 -14.42 3.72 40.45
C GLY A 198 -13.70 5.03 40.11
N ALA A 199 -14.23 6.17 40.57
CA ALA A 199 -13.61 7.49 40.51
C ALA A 199 -12.46 7.66 41.53
N THR A 200 -11.51 8.57 41.27
CA THR A 200 -11.22 9.82 42.04
C THR A 200 -9.76 10.32 41.92
N THR A 201 -9.63 11.65 41.69
CA THR A 201 -8.67 12.64 42.24
C THR A 201 -7.16 12.67 41.93
N ALA A 202 -6.74 13.88 41.50
CA ALA A 202 -5.62 14.72 41.99
C ALA A 202 -4.34 14.89 41.12
N ALA A 203 -4.00 16.18 40.96
CA ALA A 203 -2.82 16.81 40.33
C ALA A 203 -1.49 16.39 41.01
N THR A 204 -0.28 16.59 40.46
CA THR A 204 0.39 17.88 40.18
C THR A 204 1.76 17.69 39.48
N SER A 205 2.16 18.70 38.66
CA SER A 205 3.52 19.26 38.38
C SER A 205 4.58 18.56 37.48
N ALA A 206 4.69 19.10 36.24
CA ALA A 206 5.82 19.79 35.58
C ALA A 206 7.26 19.21 35.52
N ALA A 207 7.80 19.07 34.30
CA ALA A 207 9.09 19.62 33.85
C ALA A 207 9.27 19.47 32.31
N ALA A 208 9.90 20.47 31.68
CA ALA A 208 10.00 20.70 30.25
C ALA A 208 11.19 20.00 29.55
N ALA A 209 11.03 19.60 28.27
CA ALA A 209 12.05 19.68 27.20
C ALA A 209 11.49 19.27 25.81
N ASN A 210 11.56 20.20 24.84
CA ASN A 210 11.58 20.09 23.35
C ASN A 210 10.76 19.01 22.62
N PRO A 211 9.82 19.38 21.70
CA PRO A 211 9.26 18.44 20.74
C PRO A 211 9.94 18.58 19.36
N THR A 212 10.94 17.74 19.10
CA THR A 212 11.24 17.34 17.72
C THR A 212 10.36 16.16 17.33
N SER A 213 9.65 16.33 16.21
CA SER A 213 9.13 15.29 15.31
C SER A 213 8.33 14.14 15.93
N MET A 214 7.01 14.25 15.79
CA MET A 214 6.06 13.16 15.51
C MET A 214 6.34 11.81 16.18
N ASP A 215 5.80 11.63 17.38
CA ASP A 215 5.63 10.30 17.98
C ASP A 215 4.14 9.99 18.05
N LEU A 216 3.65 9.29 17.02
CA LEU A 216 2.39 8.58 17.07
C LEU A 216 2.68 7.27 17.80
N ASP A 217 2.64 7.28 19.14
CA ASP A 217 2.76 6.08 19.95
C ASP A 217 1.44 5.28 19.90
N LEU A 218 1.18 4.72 18.72
CA LEU A 218 0.41 3.50 18.57
C LEU A 218 1.45 2.38 18.72
N PRO A 219 1.27 1.41 19.64
CA PRO A 219 2.29 0.39 19.88
C PRO A 219 2.59 -0.35 18.58
N VAL A 220 3.76 -0.06 18.00
CA VAL A 220 4.31 -0.77 16.85
C VAL A 220 4.48 -2.21 17.29
N ASP A 221 3.75 -3.12 16.65
CA ASP A 221 3.85 -4.55 16.91
C ASP A 221 5.33 -4.96 16.84
N PRO A 222 5.93 -5.45 17.94
CA PRO A 222 7.35 -5.81 18.01
C PRO A 222 7.78 -6.93 17.05
N ASN A 223 6.86 -7.51 16.29
CA ASN A 223 7.09 -8.72 15.51
C ASN A 223 7.14 -8.50 13.99
N GLU A 224 7.15 -7.25 13.50
CA GLU A 224 7.30 -6.99 12.05
C GLU A 224 8.79 -6.90 11.65
N PRO A 225 9.31 -7.83 10.84
CA PRO A 225 10.71 -7.82 10.40
C PRO A 225 11.01 -6.58 9.53
N THR A 226 12.09 -5.88 9.85
CA THR A 226 12.54 -4.71 9.09
C THR A 226 13.41 -5.12 7.90
N TYR A 227 13.25 -4.40 6.80
CA TYR A 227 13.93 -4.65 5.53
C TYR A 227 14.63 -3.39 5.03
N CYS A 228 15.42 -3.56 3.97
CA CYS A 228 16.22 -2.52 3.35
C CYS A 228 17.25 -1.90 4.32
N PHE A 229 18.15 -1.06 3.80
CA PHE A 229 19.10 -0.32 4.64
C PHE A 229 18.45 0.83 5.42
N CYS A 230 17.17 1.12 5.16
CA CYS A 230 16.38 2.09 5.91
C CYS A 230 15.77 1.51 7.19
N ASN A 231 15.90 0.18 7.43
CA ASN A 231 15.35 -0.53 8.58
C ASN A 231 13.86 -0.24 8.79
N GLN A 232 13.10 -0.13 7.71
CA GLN A 232 11.65 0.08 7.75
C GLN A 232 10.93 -1.23 7.39
N VAL A 233 9.65 -1.30 7.73
CA VAL A 233 8.76 -2.40 7.33
C VAL A 233 8.64 -2.50 5.81
N SER A 234 8.05 -3.58 5.30
CA SER A 234 7.78 -3.70 3.86
C SER A 234 6.74 -2.67 3.42
N TYR A 235 7.09 -1.78 2.49
CA TYR A 235 6.15 -0.80 1.94
C TYR A 235 6.37 -0.63 0.42
N GLY A 236 5.27 -0.56 -0.34
CA GLY A 236 5.33 -0.37 -1.80
C GLY A 236 5.99 -1.52 -2.55
N GLU A 237 6.67 -1.21 -3.67
CA GLU A 237 7.39 -2.19 -4.49
C GLU A 237 8.78 -2.51 -3.90
N MET A 238 9.08 -3.81 -3.78
CA MET A 238 10.34 -4.31 -3.22
C MET A 238 11.06 -5.24 -4.19
N VAL A 239 12.39 -5.23 -4.14
CA VAL A 239 13.28 -6.09 -4.92
C VAL A 239 14.08 -7.00 -3.99
N ALA A 240 14.14 -8.28 -4.33
CA ALA A 240 15.02 -9.23 -3.64
C ALA A 240 16.43 -9.21 -4.26
N CYS A 241 17.45 -9.30 -3.42
CA CYS A 241 18.84 -9.47 -3.85
C CYS A 241 19.08 -10.93 -4.21
N ASP A 242 19.56 -11.20 -5.43
CA ASP A 242 19.87 -12.56 -5.91
C ASP A 242 21.14 -13.19 -5.30
N ASN A 243 21.76 -12.53 -4.31
CA ASN A 243 22.89 -13.09 -3.58
C ASN A 243 22.38 -13.84 -2.33
N PRO A 244 22.54 -15.17 -2.25
CA PRO A 244 22.07 -15.96 -1.10
C PRO A 244 22.80 -15.64 0.21
N ASP A 245 23.95 -14.97 0.14
CA ASP A 245 24.70 -14.51 1.33
C ASP A 245 24.32 -13.07 1.75
N CYS A 246 23.25 -12.47 1.20
CA CYS A 246 22.82 -11.13 1.54
C CYS A 246 22.06 -11.10 2.87
N LYS A 247 22.46 -10.24 3.82
CA LYS A 247 21.84 -10.19 5.15
C LYS A 247 20.43 -9.57 5.17
N ILE A 248 20.14 -8.67 4.23
CA ILE A 248 18.91 -7.88 4.23
C ILE A 248 17.87 -8.50 3.27
N GLU A 249 18.35 -9.15 2.20
CA GLU A 249 17.59 -9.83 1.15
C GLU A 249 16.59 -8.96 0.35
N TRP A 250 15.92 -7.98 0.97
CA TRP A 250 14.83 -7.21 0.39
C TRP A 250 15.06 -5.70 0.50
N PHE A 251 14.78 -4.96 -0.57
CA PHE A 251 15.01 -3.53 -0.66
C PHE A 251 13.84 -2.81 -1.33
N HIS A 252 13.48 -1.61 -0.85
CA HIS A 252 12.43 -0.79 -1.48
C HIS A 252 12.94 -0.12 -2.75
N TYR A 253 12.08 -0.02 -3.76
CA TYR A 253 12.37 0.60 -5.06
C TYR A 253 12.90 2.02 -4.92
N GLY A 254 12.23 2.86 -4.13
CA GLY A 254 12.66 4.23 -3.86
C GLY A 254 14.00 4.34 -3.14
N CYS A 255 14.34 3.38 -2.27
CA CYS A 255 15.63 3.33 -1.59
C CYS A 255 16.78 2.98 -2.54
N VAL A 256 16.56 2.07 -3.49
CA VAL A 256 17.59 1.63 -4.44
C VAL A 256 17.53 2.35 -5.79
N GLY A 257 16.65 3.35 -5.94
CA GLY A 257 16.48 4.13 -7.17
C GLY A 257 15.91 3.32 -8.34
N LEU A 258 15.17 2.24 -8.06
CA LEU A 258 14.42 1.50 -9.07
C LEU A 258 13.02 2.11 -9.18
N ASN A 259 12.54 2.28 -10.42
CA ASN A 259 11.16 2.71 -10.69
C ASN A 259 10.34 1.62 -11.40
N GLN A 260 10.98 0.52 -11.79
CA GLN A 260 10.35 -0.63 -12.48
C GLN A 260 11.12 -1.90 -12.15
N GLN A 261 10.44 -3.04 -12.24
CA GLN A 261 11.04 -4.35 -11.99
C GLN A 261 12.25 -4.60 -12.91
N PRO A 262 13.44 -4.89 -12.35
CA PRO A 262 14.62 -5.14 -13.14
C PRO A 262 14.45 -6.44 -13.95
N LYS A 263 14.78 -6.39 -15.24
CA LYS A 263 14.73 -7.57 -16.11
C LYS A 263 15.99 -8.42 -15.89
N GLY A 264 15.89 -9.43 -15.03
CA GLY A 264 16.96 -10.39 -14.76
C GLY A 264 17.45 -10.33 -13.31
N LYS A 265 18.67 -10.79 -13.06
CA LYS A 265 19.22 -10.86 -11.70
C LYS A 265 19.61 -9.48 -11.19
N TRP A 266 19.15 -9.11 -10.01
CA TRP A 266 19.46 -7.85 -9.34
C TRP A 266 20.25 -8.08 -8.06
N TYR A 267 21.21 -7.19 -7.80
CA TYR A 267 22.08 -7.25 -6.64
C TYR A 267 22.12 -5.87 -5.98
N CYS A 268 22.10 -5.83 -4.65
CA CYS A 268 22.25 -4.59 -3.90
C CYS A 268 23.66 -4.00 -4.02
N SER A 269 23.83 -2.72 -3.66
CA SER A 269 25.09 -1.98 -3.76
C SER A 269 26.29 -2.70 -3.13
N GLU A 270 26.07 -3.43 -2.02
CA GLU A 270 27.10 -4.24 -1.36
C GLU A 270 27.44 -5.51 -2.13
N CYS A 271 26.43 -6.18 -2.69
CA CYS A 271 26.60 -7.44 -3.42
C CYS A 271 27.19 -7.24 -4.83
N VAL A 272 26.89 -6.12 -5.48
CA VAL A 272 27.46 -5.77 -6.80
C VAL A 272 28.99 -5.66 -6.72
N GLY A 273 29.51 -5.07 -5.64
CA GLY A 273 30.96 -4.92 -5.41
C GLY A 273 31.66 -6.27 -5.22
N MET A 274 31.02 -7.23 -4.54
CA MET A 274 31.57 -8.56 -4.30
C MET A 274 31.59 -9.45 -5.54
N GLN A 275 30.56 -9.37 -6.39
CA GLN A 275 30.48 -10.17 -7.63
C GLN A 275 31.58 -9.79 -8.65
N LYS A 276 31.92 -8.50 -8.76
CA LYS A 276 33.02 -8.06 -9.64
C LYS A 276 34.39 -8.62 -9.22
N ARG A 277 34.61 -8.89 -7.93
CA ARG A 277 35.87 -9.44 -7.41
C ARG A 277 35.98 -10.96 -7.62
N LYS A 278 34.86 -11.68 -7.61
CA LYS A 278 34.82 -13.14 -7.87
C LYS A 278 34.99 -13.50 -9.35
N LYS A 279 34.66 -12.59 -10.29
CA LYS A 279 34.73 -12.86 -11.74
C LYS A 279 36.08 -12.51 -12.40
N GLY A 280 37.03 -11.99 -11.63
CA GLY A 280 38.37 -11.61 -12.08
C GLY A 280 39.49 -12.54 -11.62
N LYS A 281 39.20 -13.80 -11.32
CA LYS A 281 40.19 -14.80 -10.91
C LYS A 281 40.06 -16.06 -11.74
#